data_AF-A0A920BSC3-F1
#
_entry.id   AF-A0A920BSC3-F1
#
_cell.length_a   1.000
_cell.length_b   1.000
_cell.length_c   1.000
_cell.angle_alpha   90.00
_cell.angle_beta   90.00
_cell.angle_gamma   90.00
#
_symmetry.space_group_name_H-M   'P 1'
#
loop_
_entity.id
_entity.type
_entity.pdbx_description
1 polymer ?
#
loop_
_entity_poly.entity_id
_entity_poly.type
_entity_poly.pdbx_seq_one_letter_code
_entity_poly.pdbx_strand_id
1 'polypeptide(L)'
;MMLEQVKKYLRIDESEDDDFLALLINAAKLDLKDSGVSEPKEKDERYDLAVMLYCALHYENRDPSLKIDKLNFAYQSLILKLKRYGDVDESSTF
;
A
#
# COMPACT_ATOMS: atom_id res chain seq x y z
N MET A 1 2.41 -11.42 -8.35
CA MET A 1 2.53 -11.70 -6.89
C MET A 1 1.73 -10.70 -6.06
N MET A 2 1.95 -9.39 -6.22
CA MET A 2 1.19 -8.36 -5.48
C MET A 2 -0.33 -8.46 -5.66
N LEU A 3 -0.82 -8.69 -6.89
CA LEU A 3 -2.25 -8.83 -7.16
C LEU A 3 -2.89 -9.93 -6.31
N GLU A 4 -2.30 -11.12 -6.29
CA GLU A 4 -2.76 -12.24 -5.45
C GLU A 4 -2.74 -11.94 -3.94
N GLN A 5 -1.75 -11.17 -3.47
CA GLN A 5 -1.68 -10.75 -2.07
C GLN A 5 -2.81 -9.76 -1.74
N VAL A 6 -3.08 -8.80 -2.61
CA VAL A 6 -4.19 -7.85 -2.47
C VAL A 6 -5.54 -8.58 -2.49
N LYS A 7 -5.76 -9.51 -3.42
CA LYS A 7 -6.98 -10.32 -3.47
C LYS A 7 -7.22 -11.09 -2.19
N LYS A 8 -6.19 -11.77 -1.67
CA LYS A 8 -6.26 -12.47 -0.38
C LYS A 8 -6.54 -11.52 0.79
N TYR A 9 -5.93 -10.34 0.78
CA TYR A 9 -6.13 -9.33 1.81
C TYR A 9 -7.58 -8.82 1.82
N LEU A 10 -8.15 -8.56 0.65
CA LEU A 10 -9.52 -8.08 0.44
C LEU A 10 -10.57 -9.21 0.47
N ARG A 11 -10.16 -10.47 0.60
CA ARG A 11 -11.02 -11.67 0.57
C ARG A 11 -11.81 -11.78 -0.74
N ILE A 12 -11.15 -11.49 -1.86
CA ILE A 12 -11.68 -11.62 -3.21
C ILE A 12 -11.20 -12.96 -3.80
N ASP A 13 -12.13 -13.85 -4.09
CA ASP A 13 -11.83 -15.16 -4.68
C ASP A 13 -11.94 -15.16 -6.22
N GLU A 14 -12.69 -14.21 -6.78
CA GLU A 14 -12.98 -14.10 -8.21
C GLU A 14 -12.00 -13.18 -8.94
N SER A 15 -11.97 -13.21 -10.28
CA SER A 15 -11.05 -12.42 -11.10
C SER A 15 -11.69 -11.23 -11.81
N GLU A 16 -12.97 -10.94 -11.56
CA GLU A 16 -13.71 -9.89 -12.26
C GLU A 16 -13.11 -8.49 -12.03
N ASP A 17 -12.56 -8.24 -10.84
CA ASP A 17 -11.97 -6.96 -10.45
C ASP A 17 -10.46 -6.88 -10.67
N ASP A 18 -9.82 -7.87 -11.31
CA ASP A 18 -8.35 -7.93 -11.43
C ASP A 18 -7.75 -6.68 -12.09
N ASP A 19 -8.39 -6.16 -13.13
CA ASP A 19 -7.95 -4.94 -13.82
C ASP A 19 -8.08 -3.70 -12.91
N PHE A 20 -9.15 -3.63 -12.11
CA PHE A 20 -9.36 -2.55 -11.17
C PHE A 20 -8.36 -2.61 -10.01
N LEU A 21 -8.10 -3.81 -9.48
CA LEU A 21 -7.08 -4.03 -8.45
C LEU A 21 -5.67 -3.71 -8.96
N ALA A 22 -5.36 -4.06 -10.22
CA ALA A 22 -4.09 -3.68 -10.85
C ALA A 22 -3.93 -2.16 -10.95
N LEU A 23 -5.01 -1.44 -11.30
CA LEU A 23 -5.03 0.02 -11.28
C LEU A 23 -4.76 0.58 -9.88
N LEU A 24 -5.44 0.05 -8.85
CA LEU A 24 -5.24 0.50 -7.46
C LEU A 24 -3.83 0.23 -6.95
N ILE A 25 -3.23 -0.92 -7.30
CA ILE A 25 -1.85 -1.25 -6.95
C ILE A 25 -0.89 -0.21 -7.57
N ASN A 26 -1.08 0.13 -8.86
CA ASN A 26 -0.23 1.11 -9.53
C ASN A 26 -0.40 2.50 -8.91
N ALA A 27 -1.63 2.90 -8.58
CA ALA A 27 -1.90 4.15 -7.88
C ALA A 27 -1.23 4.19 -6.49
N ALA A 28 -1.29 3.09 -5.73
CA ALA A 28 -0.64 2.98 -4.42
C ALA A 28 0.88 3.18 -4.51
N LYS A 29 1.52 2.54 -5.50
CA LYS A 29 2.98 2.70 -5.73
C LYS A 29 3.34 4.13 -6.08
N LEU A 30 2.50 4.80 -6.89
CA LEU A 30 2.71 6.20 -7.24
C LEU A 30 2.55 7.10 -6.02
N ASP A 31 1.51 6.89 -5.20
CA ASP A 31 1.29 7.66 -3.97
C ASP A 31 2.44 7.51 -2.96
N LEU A 32 2.94 6.28 -2.79
CA LEU A 32 4.11 6.01 -1.96
C LEU A 32 5.35 6.74 -2.48
N LYS A 33 5.58 6.69 -3.80
CA LYS A 33 6.69 7.39 -4.44
C LYS A 33 6.58 8.91 -4.29
N ASP A 34 5.40 9.49 -4.50
CA ASP A 34 5.15 10.93 -4.34
C ASP A 34 5.27 11.35 -2.88
N SER A 35 5.00 10.42 -1.96
CA SER A 35 5.30 10.55 -0.54
C SER A 35 6.80 10.39 -0.23
N GLY A 36 7.67 10.08 -1.18
CA GLY A 36 9.12 9.90 -0.93
C GLY A 36 9.50 8.51 -0.43
N VAL A 37 8.62 7.52 -0.56
CA VAL A 37 8.93 6.10 -0.33
C VAL A 37 9.17 5.45 -1.69
N SER A 38 10.43 5.21 -2.03
CA SER A 38 10.77 4.50 -3.26
C SER A 38 10.43 3.01 -3.17
N GLU A 39 10.10 2.39 -4.31
CA GLU A 39 9.92 0.95 -4.37
C GLU A 39 11.24 0.24 -4.01
N PRO A 40 11.23 -0.66 -3.02
CA PRO A 40 12.46 -1.29 -2.54
C PRO A 40 13.01 -2.28 -3.58
N LYS A 41 14.34 -2.37 -3.65
CA LYS A 41 15.04 -3.31 -4.57
C LYS A 41 14.86 -4.76 -4.15
N GLU A 42 14.74 -4.98 -2.85
CA GLU A 42 14.43 -6.28 -2.25
C GLU A 42 13.01 -6.27 -1.71
N LYS A 43 12.48 -7.46 -1.41
CA LYS A 43 11.15 -7.58 -0.83
C LYS A 43 11.11 -6.90 0.54
N ASP A 44 10.17 -5.97 0.73
CA ASP A 44 9.86 -5.38 2.01
C ASP A 44 8.37 -5.59 2.31
N GLU A 45 8.05 -6.46 3.28
CA GLU A 45 6.67 -6.73 3.67
C GLU A 45 5.92 -5.48 4.15
N ARG A 46 6.63 -4.44 4.62
CA ARG A 46 6.02 -3.18 5.03
C ARG A 46 5.59 -2.35 3.83
N TYR A 47 6.36 -2.38 2.74
CA TYR A 47 5.96 -1.75 1.48
C TYR A 47 4.75 -2.47 0.88
N ASP A 48 4.78 -3.80 0.84
CA ASP A 48 3.66 -4.62 0.39
C ASP A 48 2.39 -4.34 1.20
N LEU A 49 2.52 -4.24 2.53
CA LEU A 49 1.41 -3.89 3.41
C LEU A 49 0.86 -2.49 3.14
N ALA A 50 1.71 -1.50 2.84
CA ALA A 50 1.26 -0.15 2.50
C ALA A 50 0.43 -0.16 1.21
N VAL A 51 0.86 -0.91 0.19
CA VAL A 51 0.10 -1.08 -1.05
C VAL A 51 -1.27 -1.74 -0.77
N MET A 52 -1.31 -2.80 0.05
CA MET A 52 -2.56 -3.46 0.42
C MET A 52 -3.53 -2.54 1.20
N LEU A 53 -3.01 -1.73 2.13
CA LEU A 53 -3.81 -0.76 2.88
C LEU A 53 -4.41 0.31 1.98
N TYR A 54 -3.64 0.83 1.02
CA TYR A 54 -4.16 1.77 0.01
C TYR A 54 -5.28 1.12 -0.82
N CYS A 55 -5.05 -0.11 -1.30
CA CYS A 55 -6.07 -0.82 -2.08
C CYS A 55 -7.36 -1.01 -1.27
N ALA A 56 -7.27 -1.42 0.00
CA ALA A 56 -8.45 -1.53 0.87
C ALA A 56 -9.17 -0.20 1.11
N LEU A 57 -8.41 0.88 1.33
CA LEU A 57 -8.97 2.23 1.48
C LEU A 57 -9.78 2.70 0.28
N HIS A 58 -9.41 2.31 -0.94
CA HIS A 58 -10.12 2.75 -2.14
C HIS A 58 -11.12 1.72 -2.67
N TYR A 59 -10.89 0.43 -2.40
CA TYR A 59 -11.78 -0.64 -2.81
C TYR A 59 -12.99 -0.78 -1.87
N GLU A 60 -12.77 -0.78 -0.55
CA GLU A 60 -13.83 -0.96 0.45
C GLU A 60 -14.64 0.33 0.66
N ASN A 61 -14.06 1.51 0.37
CA ASN A 61 -14.72 2.81 0.52
C ASN A 61 -15.74 3.11 -0.60
N ARG A 62 -16.35 2.07 -1.16
CA ARG A 62 -17.59 2.19 -1.95
C ARG A 62 -18.81 2.42 -1.06
N ASP A 63 -18.71 2.14 0.24
CA ASP A 63 -19.74 2.42 1.25
C ASP A 63 -19.32 3.59 2.18
N PRO A 64 -19.96 4.78 2.06
CA PRO A 64 -19.68 5.94 2.89
C PRO A 64 -19.93 5.75 4.39
N SER A 65 -20.61 4.67 4.79
CA SER A 65 -20.89 4.36 6.19
C SER A 65 -19.73 3.66 6.91
N LEU A 66 -18.75 3.14 6.16
CA LEU A 66 -17.58 2.48 6.72
C LEU A 66 -16.61 3.52 7.31
N LYS A 67 -16.32 3.38 8.61
CA LYS A 67 -15.34 4.23 9.32
C LYS A 67 -13.91 3.84 8.95
N ILE A 68 -13.40 4.40 7.85
CA ILE A 68 -12.05 4.16 7.32
C ILE A 68 -10.94 4.89 8.10
N ASP A 69 -11.27 5.72 9.09
CA ASP A 69 -10.30 6.57 9.80
C ASP A 69 -9.12 5.79 10.40
N LYS A 70 -9.39 4.60 10.94
CA LYS A 70 -8.34 3.74 11.51
C LYS A 70 -7.41 3.19 10.43
N LEU A 71 -7.96 2.85 9.26
CA LEU A 71 -7.20 2.30 8.14
C LEU A 71 -6.34 3.40 7.50
N ASN A 72 -6.92 4.60 7.32
CA ASN A 72 -6.20 5.79 6.88
C ASN A 72 -5.05 6.12 7.83
N PHE A 73 -5.31 6.11 9.15
CA PHE A 73 -4.28 6.34 10.15
C PHE A 73 -3.16 5.29 10.08
N ALA A 74 -3.50 4.01 9.90
CA ALA A 74 -2.53 2.93 9.75
C ALA A 74 -1.66 3.11 8.50
N TYR A 75 -2.28 3.47 7.38
CA TYR A 75 -1.58 3.76 6.12
C TYR A 75 -0.59 4.92 6.27
N GLN A 76 -1.05 6.07 6.77
CA GLN A 76 -0.20 7.24 6.98
C GLN A 76 0.95 6.97 7.97
N SER A 77 0.66 6.22 9.05
CA SER A 77 1.69 5.80 10.01
C SER A 77 2.74 4.89 9.39
N LEU A 78 2.35 4.03 8.43
CA LEU A 78 3.27 3.14 7.75
C LEU A 78 4.16 3.88 6.75
N ILE A 79 3.60 4.83 6.00
CA ILE A 79 4.39 5.74 5.13
C ILE A 79 5.47 6.44 5.95
N LEU A 80 5.11 7.03 7.10
CA LEU A 80 6.08 7.74 7.96
C LEU A 80 7.22 6.84 8.43
N LYS A 81 6.92 5.59 8.79
CA LYS A 81 7.95 4.60 9.16
C LYS A 81 8.83 4.26 7.96
N LEU A 82 8.24 3.99 6.80
CA LEU A 82 8.96 3.64 5.57
C LEU A 82 9.92 4.76 5.14
N LYS A 83 9.47 6.02 5.15
CA LYS A 83 10.36 7.17 4.87
C LYS A 83 11.54 7.20 5.83
N ARG A 84 11.28 7.09 7.13
CA ARG A 84 12.33 7.12 8.15
C ARG A 84 13.35 6.01 7.94
N TYR A 85 12.92 4.79 7.59
CA TYR A 85 13.83 3.68 7.31
C TYR A 85 14.66 3.91 6.03
N GLY A 86 14.04 4.45 4.97
CA GLY A 86 14.76 4.81 3.73
C GLY A 86 15.85 5.87 3.97
N ASP A 87 15.57 6.87 4.80
CA ASP A 87 16.54 7.92 5.13
C ASP A 87 17.76 7.39 5.91
N VAL A 88 17.59 6.39 6.78
CA VAL A 88 18.71 5.84 7.58
C VAL A 88 19.68 5.01 6.73
N ASP A 89 19.18 4.31 5.72
CA ASP A 89 20.02 3.52 4.81
C ASP A 89 20.92 4.44 3.96
N GLU A 90 20.42 5.59 3.51
CA GLU A 90 21.24 6.56 2.75
C GLU A 90 22.28 7.29 3.63
N SER A 91 21.97 7.51 4.91
CA SER A 91 22.86 8.24 5.83
C SER A 91 23.89 7.36 6.57
N SER A 92 23.82 6.03 6.42
CA SER A 92 24.78 5.08 7.03
C SER A 92 26.04 4.82 6.20
N THR A 93 26.29 5.59 5.12
CA THR A 93 27.43 5.40 4.21
C THR A 93 28.57 6.43 4.42
N PHE A 94 28.73 6.98 5.63
CA PHE A 94 29.82 7.91 5.96
C PHE A 94 30.76 7.37 7.02
#